data_AF-A0A3P8ULY5-F1
#
_entry.id   AF-A0A3P8ULY5-F1
#
_cell.length_a   1.000
_cell.length_b   1.000
_cell.length_c   1.000
_cell.angle_alpha   90.00
_cell.angle_beta   90.00
_cell.angle_gamma   90.00
#
_symmetry.space_group_name_H-M   'P 1'
#
loop_
_entity.id
_entity.type
_entity.pdbx_description
1 polymer ?
#
loop_
_entity_poly.entity_id
_entity_poly.type
_entity_poly.pdbx_seq_one_letter_code
_entity_poly.pdbx_strand_id
1 'polypeptide(L)'
;LACKSGRGGGQTLAPPWYGITPPISEDLPLETDLIQTRKLIECLRSCDIFEDYLEQQHRYVTLESLFKEWLKEMCVEMNVPEIVKDNVGGKVLPFGSYRLGAYSKGADIDILCVGPGFIERKEFFNSFYGKLKAQEVKNIQAVEEAFVPVIKLIYDGIEVDMVIAVVVRKSIPESLNLLDDKLLQDMDKCSIRRFFCFVCLFVCFFFVCLFFTLVIAAEVSVNRTPLCIC
;
A
#
# COMPACT_ATOMS: atom_id res chain seq x y z
N LEU A 1 10.24 -26.24 53.29
CA LEU A 1 11.54 -26.86 52.91
C LEU A 1 11.98 -26.27 51.58
N ALA A 2 13.13 -25.57 51.63
CA ALA A 2 14.12 -25.27 50.59
C ALA A 2 13.70 -24.81 49.16
N CYS A 3 14.31 -23.68 48.78
CA CYS A 3 14.51 -23.13 47.44
C CYS A 3 14.93 -24.13 46.36
N LYS A 4 14.57 -23.83 45.10
CA LYS A 4 15.54 -23.80 44.01
C LYS A 4 15.31 -22.59 43.11
N SER A 5 16.37 -21.82 42.95
CA SER A 5 16.55 -20.78 41.95
C SER A 5 16.66 -21.40 40.55
N GLY A 6 16.13 -20.69 39.56
CA GLY A 6 16.37 -20.94 38.15
C GLY A 6 16.41 -19.62 37.39
N ARG A 7 17.63 -19.17 37.03
CA ARG A 7 17.83 -18.16 36.00
C ARG A 7 17.38 -18.74 34.66
N GLY A 8 16.48 -18.05 33.97
CA GLY A 8 16.16 -18.29 32.57
C GLY A 8 15.75 -16.96 31.94
N GLY A 9 16.47 -16.53 30.90
CA GLY A 9 16.30 -15.23 30.27
C GLY A 9 14.86 -15.02 29.79
N GLY A 10 14.22 -13.97 30.28
CA GLY A 10 12.89 -13.58 29.85
C GLY A 10 12.93 -13.10 28.40
N GLN A 11 12.44 -13.93 27.49
CA GLN A 11 11.92 -13.42 26.23
C GLN A 11 10.73 -12.53 26.59
N THR A 12 10.84 -11.23 26.36
CA THR A 12 9.72 -10.31 26.51
C THR A 12 8.68 -10.68 25.45
N LEU A 13 7.69 -11.49 25.83
CA LEU A 13 6.54 -11.76 24.98
C LEU A 13 5.89 -10.40 24.70
N ALA A 14 5.67 -10.10 23.42
CA ALA A 14 4.94 -8.90 23.04
C ALA A 14 3.62 -8.85 23.81
N PRO A 15 3.24 -7.69 24.36
CA PRO A 15 1.99 -7.58 25.10
C PRO A 15 0.80 -8.03 24.23
N PRO A 16 -0.25 -8.63 24.82
CA PRO A 16 -1.41 -9.13 24.09
C PRO A 16 -2.33 -8.02 23.54
N TRP A 17 -1.91 -6.75 23.60
CA TRP A 17 -2.65 -5.58 23.13
C TRP A 17 -1.82 -4.78 22.11
N TYR A 18 -2.51 -4.06 21.23
CA TYR A 18 -1.86 -3.17 20.27
C TYR A 18 -1.52 -1.82 20.92
N GLY A 19 -0.31 -1.32 20.68
CA GLY A 19 0.16 -0.03 21.18
C GLY A 19 1.13 -0.11 22.37
N ILE A 20 1.59 1.05 22.83
CA ILE A 20 2.59 1.17 23.91
C ILE A 20 1.93 1.20 25.29
N THR A 21 0.66 1.62 25.36
CA THR A 21 -0.15 1.66 26.58
C THR A 21 -1.23 0.57 26.57
N PRO A 22 -1.68 0.09 27.75
CA PRO A 22 -2.83 -0.80 27.85
C PRO A 22 -4.10 -0.18 27.23
N PRO A 23 -5.07 -1.01 26.79
CA PRO A 23 -6.35 -0.52 26.28
C PRO A 23 -7.14 0.24 27.36
N ILE A 24 -7.93 1.22 26.93
CA ILE A 24 -8.79 2.00 27.84
C ILE A 24 -9.96 1.14 28.35
N SER A 25 -10.50 0.27 27.50
CA SER A 25 -11.54 -0.71 27.85
C SER A 25 -11.35 -1.95 26.95
N GLU A 26 -11.68 -3.11 27.52
CA GLU A 26 -11.75 -4.40 26.81
C GLU A 26 -13.21 -4.88 26.70
N ASP A 27 -14.18 -4.02 27.00
CA ASP A 27 -15.59 -4.35 26.99
C ASP A 27 -16.06 -4.64 25.55
N LEU A 28 -16.83 -5.72 25.41
CA LEU A 28 -17.44 -6.09 24.13
C LEU A 28 -18.67 -5.22 23.82
N PRO A 29 -19.01 -5.02 22.54
CA PRO A 29 -20.18 -4.23 22.16
C PRO A 29 -21.47 -4.81 22.73
N LEU A 30 -22.35 -3.93 23.20
CA LEU A 30 -23.70 -4.29 23.64
C LEU A 30 -24.61 -4.51 22.44
N GLU A 31 -25.75 -5.17 22.65
CA GLU A 31 -26.74 -5.37 21.57
C GLU A 31 -27.23 -4.04 20.97
N THR A 32 -27.31 -2.98 21.78
CA THR A 32 -27.64 -1.64 21.29
C THR A 32 -26.60 -1.10 20.30
N ASP A 33 -25.33 -1.40 20.53
CA ASP A 33 -24.21 -0.95 19.68
C ASP A 33 -24.21 -1.73 18.36
N LEU A 34 -24.54 -3.03 18.42
CA LEU A 34 -24.73 -3.86 17.22
C LEU A 34 -25.89 -3.34 16.37
N ILE A 35 -27.02 -2.96 16.98
CA ILE A 35 -28.16 -2.37 16.27
C ILE A 35 -27.76 -1.04 15.61
N GLN A 36 -27.02 -0.18 16.31
CA GLN A 36 -26.55 1.08 15.75
C GLN A 36 -25.55 0.87 14.61
N THR A 37 -24.64 -0.10 14.74
CA THR A 37 -23.69 -0.47 13.69
C THR A 37 -24.41 -0.93 12.42
N ARG A 38 -25.47 -1.75 12.55
CA ARG A 38 -26.29 -2.16 11.39
C ARG A 38 -26.94 -0.96 10.70
N LYS A 39 -27.52 -0.02 11.45
CA LYS A 39 -28.12 1.21 10.92
C LYS A 39 -27.09 2.10 10.19
N LEU A 40 -25.89 2.20 10.74
CA LEU A 40 -24.78 2.92 10.10
C LEU A 40 -24.44 2.29 8.75
N ILE A 41 -24.26 0.96 8.70
CA ILE A 41 -23.96 0.25 7.46
C ILE A 41 -25.08 0.43 6.42
N GLU A 42 -26.34 0.37 6.82
CA GLU A 42 -27.49 0.62 5.93
C GLU A 42 -27.49 2.04 5.36
N CYS A 43 -27.21 3.04 6.19
CA CYS A 43 -27.07 4.43 5.76
C CYS A 43 -25.92 4.57 4.73
N LEU A 44 -24.76 3.99 5.02
CA LEU A 44 -23.62 4.01 4.10
C LEU A 44 -23.96 3.33 2.77
N ARG A 45 -24.68 2.20 2.79
CA ARG A 45 -25.15 1.54 1.55
C ARG A 45 -26.12 2.41 0.75
N SER A 46 -27.01 3.15 1.41
CA SER A 46 -27.92 4.07 0.73
C SER A 46 -27.21 5.23 0.02
N CYS A 47 -25.98 5.54 0.42
CA CYS A 47 -25.18 6.58 -0.20
C CYS A 47 -24.41 6.09 -1.46
N ASP A 48 -24.59 4.83 -1.89
CA ASP A 48 -23.92 4.22 -3.05
C ASP A 48 -22.38 4.36 -3.03
N ILE A 49 -21.79 4.32 -1.83
CA ILE A 49 -20.35 4.54 -1.66
C ILE A 49 -19.51 3.28 -1.92
N PHE A 50 -20.13 2.10 -1.89
CA PHE A 50 -19.41 0.83 -2.06
C PHE A 50 -19.25 0.50 -3.55
N GLU A 51 -18.04 0.16 -3.96
CA GLU A 51 -17.76 -0.30 -5.33
C GLU A 51 -17.84 -1.83 -5.42
N ASP A 52 -18.09 -2.34 -6.63
CA ASP A 52 -18.05 -3.79 -6.88
C ASP A 52 -16.61 -4.31 -6.87
N TYR A 53 -16.38 -5.38 -6.10
CA TYR A 53 -15.05 -5.95 -5.92
C TYR A 53 -14.48 -6.56 -7.21
N LEU A 54 -15.32 -7.09 -8.11
CA LEU A 54 -14.83 -7.82 -9.29
C LEU A 54 -14.25 -6.89 -10.34
N GLU A 55 -14.95 -5.79 -10.66
CA GLU A 55 -14.43 -4.77 -11.58
C GLU A 55 -13.08 -4.22 -11.10
N GLN A 56 -12.98 -4.01 -9.80
CA GLN A 56 -11.79 -3.46 -9.18
C GLN A 56 -10.59 -4.41 -9.26
N GLN A 57 -10.80 -5.69 -8.94
CA GLN A 57 -9.75 -6.72 -9.09
C GLN A 57 -9.29 -6.84 -10.53
N HIS A 58 -10.22 -6.73 -11.50
CA HIS A 58 -9.87 -6.79 -12.91
C HIS A 58 -8.93 -5.64 -13.34
N ARG A 59 -9.23 -4.40 -12.93
CA ARG A 59 -8.36 -3.23 -13.18
C ARG A 59 -6.98 -3.44 -12.58
N TYR A 60 -6.94 -3.88 -11.31
CA TYR A 60 -5.68 -4.13 -10.60
C TYR A 60 -4.81 -5.19 -11.30
N VAL A 61 -5.39 -6.34 -11.64
CA VAL A 61 -4.68 -7.44 -12.32
C VAL A 61 -4.12 -7.01 -13.68
N THR A 62 -4.88 -6.18 -14.40
CA THR A 62 -4.45 -5.68 -15.71
C THR A 62 -3.24 -4.76 -15.61
N LEU A 63 -3.26 -3.83 -14.64
CA LEU A 63 -2.12 -2.93 -14.37
C LEU A 63 -0.89 -3.70 -13.87
N GLU A 64 -1.08 -4.73 -13.05
CA GLU A 64 0.01 -5.61 -12.60
C GLU A 64 0.65 -6.35 -13.78
N SER A 65 -0.17 -6.89 -14.69
CA SER A 65 0.30 -7.57 -15.89
C SER A 65 1.14 -6.65 -16.78
N LEU A 66 0.65 -5.42 -17.03
CA LEU A 66 1.38 -4.42 -17.82
C LEU A 66 2.74 -4.08 -17.23
N PHE A 67 2.82 -3.95 -15.90
CA PHE A 67 4.09 -3.68 -15.22
C PHE A 67 5.05 -4.87 -15.30
N LYS A 68 4.57 -6.09 -15.09
CA LYS A 68 5.39 -7.31 -15.20
C LYS A 68 5.89 -7.54 -16.64
N GLU A 69 5.06 -7.24 -17.64
CA GLU A 69 5.44 -7.29 -19.06
C GLU A 69 6.54 -6.27 -19.37
N TRP A 70 6.37 -5.02 -18.94
CA TRP A 70 7.38 -3.97 -19.09
C TRP A 70 8.72 -4.37 -18.48
N LEU A 71 8.74 -4.98 -17.28
CA LEU A 71 9.98 -5.46 -16.68
C LEU A 71 10.69 -6.51 -17.53
N LYS A 72 9.94 -7.38 -18.23
CA LYS A 72 10.52 -8.37 -19.15
C LYS A 72 11.09 -7.71 -20.40
N GLU A 73 10.43 -6.68 -20.93
CA GLU A 73 10.93 -5.87 -22.06
C GLU A 73 12.25 -5.18 -21.68
N MET A 74 12.29 -4.54 -20.51
CA MET A 74 13.51 -3.93 -19.97
C MET A 74 14.65 -4.95 -19.81
N CYS A 75 14.35 -6.19 -19.43
CA CYS A 75 15.36 -7.26 -19.39
C CYS A 75 15.96 -7.56 -20.77
N VAL A 76 15.14 -7.54 -21.83
CA VAL A 76 15.63 -7.75 -23.20
C VAL A 76 16.52 -6.58 -23.64
N GLU A 77 16.10 -5.35 -23.39
CA GLU A 77 16.86 -4.15 -23.77
C GLU A 77 18.22 -4.05 -23.08
N MET A 78 18.28 -4.42 -21.80
CA MET A 78 19.54 -4.43 -21.03
C MET A 78 20.40 -5.67 -21.25
N ASN A 79 19.98 -6.59 -22.12
CA ASN A 79 20.68 -7.82 -22.46
C ASN A 79 21.05 -8.66 -21.20
N VAL A 80 20.15 -8.74 -20.22
CA VAL A 80 20.34 -9.58 -19.02
C VAL A 80 20.15 -11.06 -19.37
N PRO A 81 20.79 -11.98 -18.63
CA PRO A 81 20.70 -13.41 -18.89
C PRO A 81 19.25 -13.93 -18.86
N GLU A 82 18.92 -14.89 -19.72
CA GLU A 82 17.55 -15.45 -19.83
C GLU A 82 17.02 -15.99 -18.49
N ILE A 83 17.90 -16.57 -17.66
CA ILE A 83 17.59 -17.03 -16.29
C ILE A 83 17.03 -15.90 -15.42
N VAL A 84 17.51 -14.68 -15.61
CA VAL A 84 17.02 -13.49 -14.87
C VAL A 84 15.72 -12.98 -15.48
N LYS A 85 15.57 -13.03 -16.80
CA LYS A 85 14.36 -12.59 -17.52
C LYS A 85 13.12 -13.41 -17.14
N ASP A 86 13.25 -14.74 -17.06
CA ASP A 86 12.15 -15.61 -16.65
C ASP A 86 11.75 -15.41 -15.19
N ASN A 87 12.68 -14.94 -14.36
CA ASN A 87 12.51 -14.79 -12.91
C ASN A 87 12.51 -13.33 -12.44
N VAL A 88 12.43 -12.34 -13.34
CA VAL A 88 12.53 -10.92 -12.96
C VAL A 88 11.44 -10.53 -11.96
N GLY A 89 10.26 -11.11 -12.16
CA GLY A 89 9.09 -10.90 -11.33
C GLY A 89 8.55 -9.49 -11.46
N GLY A 90 8.33 -8.85 -10.31
CA GLY A 90 7.73 -7.53 -10.19
C GLY A 90 6.48 -7.64 -9.34
N LYS A 91 6.24 -6.62 -8.51
CA LYS A 91 5.07 -6.62 -7.64
C LYS A 91 4.40 -5.27 -7.68
N VAL A 92 3.13 -5.26 -8.02
CA VAL A 92 2.28 -4.10 -7.85
C VAL A 92 1.58 -4.25 -6.51
N LEU A 93 1.42 -3.15 -5.77
CA LEU A 93 0.80 -3.14 -4.45
C LEU A 93 -0.08 -1.91 -4.33
N PRO A 94 -1.38 -2.05 -4.02
CA PRO A 94 -2.17 -0.89 -3.70
C PRO A 94 -1.74 -0.34 -2.33
N PHE A 95 -1.77 0.97 -2.17
CA PHE A 95 -1.65 1.65 -0.88
C PHE A 95 -2.84 2.59 -0.66
N GLY A 96 -2.79 3.43 0.38
CA GLY A 96 -3.85 4.40 0.66
C GLY A 96 -5.17 3.76 1.10
N SER A 97 -6.28 4.48 0.83
CA SER A 97 -7.65 4.06 1.16
C SER A 97 -8.02 2.72 0.55
N TYR A 98 -7.52 2.43 -0.65
CA TYR A 98 -7.69 1.16 -1.34
C TYR A 98 -7.16 -0.01 -0.51
N ARG A 99 -5.92 0.11 -0.01
CA ARG A 99 -5.29 -0.94 0.80
C ARG A 99 -6.01 -1.19 2.12
N LEU A 100 -6.65 -0.16 2.67
CA LEU A 100 -7.42 -0.23 3.91
C LEU A 100 -8.86 -0.73 3.70
N GLY A 101 -9.30 -0.93 2.45
CA GLY A 101 -10.69 -1.29 2.16
C GLY A 101 -11.70 -0.17 2.48
N ALA A 102 -11.20 1.06 2.70
CA ALA A 102 -11.96 2.24 3.09
C ALA A 102 -12.02 3.27 1.96
N TYR A 103 -12.18 2.80 0.73
CA TYR A 103 -12.34 3.63 -0.47
C TYR A 103 -13.82 3.76 -0.84
N SER A 104 -14.16 4.87 -1.48
CA SER A 104 -15.48 5.08 -2.06
C SER A 104 -15.48 4.78 -3.55
N LYS A 105 -16.66 4.56 -4.12
CA LYS A 105 -16.86 4.46 -5.56
C LYS A 105 -16.25 5.67 -6.29
N GLY A 106 -15.39 5.40 -7.27
CA GLY A 106 -14.68 6.43 -8.03
C GLY A 106 -13.53 7.10 -7.28
N ALA A 107 -13.10 6.57 -6.13
CA ALA A 107 -11.88 7.03 -5.48
C ALA A 107 -10.63 6.60 -6.28
N ASP A 108 -9.59 7.43 -6.18
CA ASP A 108 -8.32 7.21 -6.84
C ASP A 108 -7.66 5.90 -6.35
N ILE A 109 -6.99 5.20 -7.28
CA ILE A 109 -6.22 4.01 -6.95
C ILE A 109 -4.74 4.39 -6.86
N ASP A 110 -4.26 4.35 -5.63
CA ASP A 110 -2.86 4.52 -5.27
C ASP A 110 -2.07 3.22 -5.41
N ILE A 111 -1.08 3.19 -6.30
CA ILE A 111 -0.33 1.98 -6.67
C ILE A 111 1.18 2.15 -6.54
N LEU A 112 1.80 1.24 -5.79
CA LEU A 112 3.25 1.09 -5.68
C LEU A 112 3.73 -0.06 -6.58
N CYS A 113 4.50 0.30 -7.60
CA CYS A 113 5.19 -0.63 -8.49
C CYS A 113 6.58 -0.95 -7.94
N VAL A 114 6.84 -2.22 -7.62
CA VAL A 114 8.10 -2.69 -7.04
C VAL A 114 8.92 -3.43 -8.10
N GLY A 115 10.03 -2.81 -8.50
CA GLY A 115 10.96 -3.33 -9.49
C GLY A 115 12.32 -3.76 -8.92
N PRO A 116 13.10 -4.54 -9.69
CA PRO A 116 14.43 -4.99 -9.31
C PRO A 116 15.49 -3.88 -9.43
N GLY A 117 16.62 -4.08 -8.76
CA GLY A 117 17.61 -3.03 -8.44
C GLY A 117 18.36 -2.47 -9.64
N PHE A 118 18.35 -3.18 -10.76
CA PHE A 118 19.00 -2.77 -12.00
C PHE A 118 18.12 -1.84 -12.85
N ILE A 119 16.83 -1.67 -12.50
CA ILE A 119 15.93 -0.76 -13.19
C ILE A 119 16.16 0.65 -12.66
N GLU A 120 16.45 1.58 -13.57
CA GLU A 120 16.52 2.99 -13.23
C GLU A 120 15.13 3.62 -13.17
N ARG A 121 14.95 4.60 -12.27
CA ARG A 121 13.67 5.33 -12.16
C ARG A 121 13.31 6.09 -13.43
N LYS A 122 14.31 6.54 -14.21
CA LYS A 122 14.08 7.22 -15.48
C LYS A 122 13.36 6.32 -16.49
N GLU A 123 13.62 5.02 -16.47
CA GLU A 123 12.94 4.06 -17.35
C GLU A 123 11.45 3.94 -17.03
N PHE A 124 11.07 4.14 -15.76
CA PHE A 124 9.67 4.19 -15.37
C PHE A 124 8.95 5.43 -15.95
N PHE A 125 9.58 6.60 -15.90
CA PHE A 125 8.98 7.83 -16.44
C PHE A 125 9.11 8.00 -17.95
N ASN A 126 9.98 7.22 -18.61
CA ASN A 126 10.16 7.23 -20.05
C ASN A 126 9.51 6.00 -20.71
N SER A 127 10.12 4.82 -20.53
CA SER A 127 9.72 3.57 -21.19
C SER A 127 8.36 3.09 -20.71
N PHE A 128 8.15 2.93 -19.38
CA PHE A 128 6.86 2.49 -18.85
C PHE A 128 5.75 3.51 -19.12
N TYR A 129 6.04 4.80 -18.97
CA TYR A 129 5.13 5.88 -19.37
C TYR A 129 4.71 5.76 -20.84
N GLY A 130 5.65 5.48 -21.74
CA GLY A 130 5.37 5.22 -23.16
C GLY A 130 4.46 4.01 -23.36
N LYS A 131 4.69 2.92 -22.63
CA LYS A 131 3.86 1.72 -22.67
C LYS A 131 2.44 1.98 -22.14
N LEU A 132 2.30 2.74 -21.06
CA LEU A 132 1.00 3.17 -20.53
C LEU A 132 0.25 4.04 -21.55
N LYS A 133 0.95 4.98 -22.20
CA LYS A 133 0.36 5.85 -23.23
C LYS A 133 -0.09 5.09 -24.48
N ALA A 134 0.48 3.92 -24.76
CA ALA A 134 0.04 3.04 -25.84
C ALA A 134 -1.25 2.27 -25.49
N GLN A 135 -1.64 2.23 -24.21
CA GLN A 135 -2.96 1.73 -23.79
C GLN A 135 -4.03 2.82 -24.01
N GLU A 136 -5.30 2.43 -23.94
CA GLU A 136 -6.46 3.35 -24.02
C GLU A 136 -6.65 4.16 -22.71
N VAL A 137 -5.60 4.83 -22.24
CA VAL A 137 -5.61 5.68 -21.03
C VAL A 137 -5.93 7.13 -21.36
N LYS A 138 -6.57 7.84 -20.42
CA LYS A 138 -6.87 9.28 -20.51
C LYS A 138 -6.01 10.06 -19.51
N ASN A 139 -5.77 11.35 -19.79
CA ASN A 139 -5.14 12.30 -18.88
C ASN A 139 -3.81 11.82 -18.23
N ILE A 140 -2.98 11.08 -18.97
CA ILE A 140 -1.69 10.61 -18.45
C ILE A 140 -0.71 11.78 -18.26
N GLN A 141 -0.09 11.87 -17.08
CA GLN A 141 0.88 12.89 -16.71
C GLN A 141 1.98 12.30 -15.81
N ALA A 142 3.24 12.61 -16.10
CA ALA A 142 4.37 12.29 -15.22
C ALA A 142 4.77 13.55 -14.42
N VAL A 143 4.92 13.40 -13.11
CA VAL A 143 5.40 14.46 -12.20
C VAL A 143 6.69 13.99 -11.53
N GLU A 144 7.82 14.26 -12.17
CA GLU A 144 9.14 13.82 -11.69
C GLU A 144 9.76 14.74 -10.63
N GLU A 145 9.41 16.02 -10.63
CA GLU A 145 10.01 17.04 -9.75
C GLU A 145 9.36 17.12 -8.35
N ALA A 146 8.33 16.32 -8.09
CA ALA A 146 7.68 16.26 -6.79
C ALA A 146 8.55 15.54 -5.74
N PHE A 147 8.23 15.75 -4.47
CA PHE A 147 8.88 15.06 -3.35
C PHE A 147 8.78 13.53 -3.49
N VAL A 148 7.65 13.04 -4.00
CA VAL A 148 7.46 11.66 -4.46
C VAL A 148 7.10 11.69 -5.94
N PRO A 149 8.03 11.29 -6.84
CA PRO A 149 7.75 11.21 -8.27
C PRO A 149 6.62 10.23 -8.58
N VAL A 150 5.62 10.67 -9.36
CA VAL A 150 4.37 9.92 -9.61
C VAL A 150 3.94 10.03 -11.08
N ILE A 151 3.38 8.95 -11.62
CA ILE A 151 2.63 8.96 -12.89
C ILE A 151 1.16 8.93 -12.55
N LYS A 152 0.41 9.95 -12.96
CA LYS A 152 -1.04 10.06 -12.81
C LYS A 152 -1.70 9.73 -14.14
N LEU A 153 -2.78 8.95 -14.14
CA LEU A 153 -3.53 8.64 -15.35
C LEU A 153 -4.96 8.24 -15.02
N ILE A 154 -5.84 8.26 -16.02
CA ILE A 154 -7.19 7.69 -15.92
C ILE A 154 -7.23 6.39 -16.71
N TYR A 155 -7.42 5.28 -16.01
CA TYR A 155 -7.55 3.94 -16.57
C TYR A 155 -8.98 3.45 -16.35
N ASP A 156 -9.68 3.09 -17.43
CA ASP A 156 -11.07 2.58 -17.34
C ASP A 156 -12.02 3.50 -16.53
N GLY A 157 -11.82 4.82 -16.64
CA GLY A 157 -12.64 5.83 -15.96
C GLY A 157 -12.24 6.14 -14.52
N ILE A 158 -11.17 5.55 -13.99
CA ILE A 158 -10.68 5.79 -12.62
C ILE A 158 -9.31 6.44 -12.62
N GLU A 159 -9.11 7.39 -11.72
CA GLU A 159 -7.81 8.02 -11.48
C GLU A 159 -6.86 7.04 -10.80
N VAL A 160 -5.66 6.90 -11.36
CA VAL A 160 -4.62 5.99 -10.87
C VAL A 160 -3.33 6.77 -10.69
N ASP A 161 -2.81 6.72 -9.46
CA ASP A 161 -1.54 7.30 -9.07
C ASP A 161 -0.50 6.18 -8.94
N MET A 162 0.45 6.12 -9.87
CA MET A 162 1.48 5.08 -9.93
C MET A 162 2.83 5.61 -9.48
N VAL A 163 3.44 4.88 -8.56
CA VAL A 163 4.71 5.26 -7.96
C VAL A 163 5.67 4.06 -8.01
N ILE A 164 6.97 4.27 -8.28
CA ILE A 164 7.95 3.18 -8.36
C ILE A 164 8.87 3.10 -7.13
N ALA A 165 9.01 1.90 -6.59
CA ALA A 165 10.09 1.53 -5.68
C ALA A 165 11.03 0.52 -6.34
N VAL A 166 12.33 0.80 -6.28
CA VAL A 166 13.37 -0.08 -6.78
C VAL A 166 14.05 -0.72 -5.58
N VAL A 167 14.07 -2.06 -5.53
CA VAL A 167 14.66 -2.84 -4.43
C VAL A 167 15.97 -3.44 -4.91
N VAL A 168 17.02 -3.46 -4.07
CA VAL A 168 18.36 -3.98 -4.41
C VAL A 168 18.37 -5.52 -4.50
N ARG A 169 17.57 -6.07 -5.40
CA ARG A 169 17.46 -7.50 -5.73
C ARG A 169 17.43 -7.66 -7.24
N LYS A 170 17.96 -8.79 -7.72
CA LYS A 170 17.93 -9.15 -9.14
C LYS A 170 16.56 -9.66 -9.60
N SER A 171 15.74 -10.12 -8.67
CA SER A 171 14.39 -10.59 -8.92
C SER A 171 13.48 -10.18 -7.77
N ILE A 172 12.20 -9.95 -8.09
CA ILE A 172 11.16 -9.58 -7.13
C ILE A 172 10.20 -10.77 -6.97
N PRO A 173 10.29 -11.55 -5.88
CA PRO A 173 9.38 -12.67 -5.64
C PRO A 173 7.98 -12.19 -5.27
N GLU A 174 6.94 -12.96 -5.60
CA GLU A 174 5.56 -12.63 -5.22
C GLU A 174 5.35 -12.61 -3.70
N SER A 175 6.10 -13.45 -2.98
CA SER A 175 6.12 -13.50 -1.51
C SER A 175 6.85 -12.33 -0.84
N LEU A 176 7.34 -11.34 -1.62
CA LEU A 176 8.01 -10.17 -1.08
C LEU A 176 7.08 -9.42 -0.11
N ASN A 177 7.49 -9.33 1.15
CA ASN A 177 6.84 -8.53 2.17
C ASN A 177 7.65 -7.25 2.41
N LEU A 178 7.10 -6.09 2.02
CA LEU A 178 7.76 -4.78 2.17
C LEU A 178 7.95 -4.35 3.63
N LEU A 179 7.26 -5.00 4.57
CA LEU A 179 7.38 -4.73 6.02
C LEU A 179 8.46 -5.57 6.69
N ASP A 180 9.11 -6.48 5.97
CA ASP A 180 10.22 -7.26 6.53
C ASP A 180 11.48 -6.39 6.60
N ASP A 181 11.94 -6.09 7.81
CA ASP A 181 13.15 -5.32 8.08
C ASP A 181 14.40 -5.93 7.39
N LYS A 182 14.37 -7.21 7.04
CA LYS A 182 15.42 -7.86 6.25
C LYS A 182 15.60 -7.27 4.85
N LEU A 183 14.57 -6.63 4.28
CA LEU A 183 14.72 -5.87 3.03
C LEU A 183 15.64 -4.66 3.16
N LEU A 184 15.81 -4.16 4.38
CA LEU A 184 16.62 -2.98 4.68
C LEU A 184 18.07 -3.33 4.97
N GLN A 185 18.36 -4.59 5.32
CA GLN A 185 19.69 -5.02 5.76
C GLN A 185 20.74 -4.95 4.63
N ASP A 186 20.32 -5.17 3.38
CA ASP A 186 21.20 -5.15 2.20
C ASP A 186 21.20 -3.78 1.48
N MET A 187 20.53 -2.77 2.02
CA MET A 187 20.46 -1.44 1.42
C MET A 187 21.42 -0.47 2.11
N ASP A 188 22.18 0.30 1.33
CA ASP A 188 22.94 1.42 1.88
C ASP A 188 22.01 2.42 2.60
N LYS A 189 22.50 3.09 3.64
CA LYS A 189 21.74 4.10 4.42
C LYS A 189 21.04 5.14 3.54
N CYS A 190 21.63 5.47 2.39
CA CYS A 190 21.08 6.40 1.41
C CYS A 190 19.89 5.83 0.61
N SER A 191 19.88 4.51 0.39
CA SER A 191 18.82 3.75 -0.27
C SER A 191 17.69 3.41 0.70
N ILE A 192 18.02 3.08 1.96
CA ILE A 192 17.05 2.96 3.06
C ILE A 192 16.30 4.27 3.23
N ARG A 193 17.00 5.41 3.32
CA ARG A 193 16.33 6.71 3.44
C ARG A 193 15.41 6.98 2.26
N ARG A 194 15.75 6.62 1.02
CA ARG A 194 14.86 6.82 -0.14
C ARG A 194 13.67 5.86 -0.15
N PHE A 195 13.87 4.61 0.27
CA PHE A 195 12.82 3.59 0.37
C PHE A 195 11.85 3.87 1.52
N PHE A 196 12.35 4.20 2.72
CA PHE A 196 11.55 4.63 3.87
C PHE A 196 10.96 6.02 3.69
N CYS A 197 11.65 6.96 3.05
CA CYS A 197 11.04 8.25 2.71
C CYS A 197 9.83 8.03 1.78
N PHE A 198 9.87 7.03 0.91
CA PHE A 198 8.74 6.65 0.08
C PHE A 198 7.63 5.93 0.86
N VAL A 199 7.96 4.79 1.47
CA VAL A 199 6.98 3.90 2.11
C VAL A 199 6.46 4.51 3.41
N CYS A 200 7.33 5.14 4.21
CA CYS A 200 6.95 5.74 5.48
C CYS A 200 6.34 7.14 5.31
N LEU A 201 6.74 8.00 4.36
CA LEU A 201 5.92 9.20 4.12
C LEU A 201 4.58 8.85 3.48
N PHE A 202 4.46 7.89 2.57
CA PHE A 202 3.12 7.61 2.05
C PHE A 202 2.22 6.92 3.08
N VAL A 203 2.72 5.92 3.82
CA VAL A 203 1.92 5.28 4.87
C VAL A 203 1.63 6.26 6.02
N CYS A 204 2.59 7.07 6.48
CA CYS A 204 2.37 8.01 7.59
C CYS A 204 1.66 9.30 7.18
N PHE A 205 1.90 9.85 5.99
CA PHE A 205 1.24 11.09 5.53
C PHE A 205 -0.22 10.79 5.17
N PHE A 206 -0.54 9.63 4.58
CA PHE A 206 -1.94 9.18 4.49
C PHE A 206 -2.53 8.84 5.84
N PHE A 207 -1.81 8.18 6.77
CA PHE A 207 -2.35 7.96 8.11
C PHE A 207 -2.67 9.27 8.82
N VAL A 208 -1.80 10.29 8.73
CA VAL A 208 -2.00 11.60 9.36
C VAL A 208 -3.11 12.39 8.67
N CYS A 209 -3.15 12.43 7.34
CA CYS A 209 -4.20 13.15 6.61
C CYS A 209 -5.56 12.45 6.70
N LEU A 210 -5.62 11.12 6.65
CA LEU A 210 -6.85 10.35 6.83
C LEU A 210 -7.32 10.43 8.29
N PHE A 211 -6.44 10.36 9.29
CA PHE A 211 -6.82 10.64 10.68
C PHE A 211 -7.40 12.04 10.81
N PHE A 212 -6.74 13.08 10.28
CA PHE A 212 -7.27 14.44 10.38
C PHE A 212 -8.60 14.62 9.64
N THR A 213 -8.79 13.98 8.48
CA THR A 213 -10.01 14.14 7.69
C THR A 213 -11.17 13.32 8.24
N LEU A 214 -10.95 12.08 8.72
CA LEU A 214 -11.97 11.29 9.41
C LEU A 214 -12.28 11.82 10.81
N VAL A 215 -11.31 12.36 11.55
CA VAL A 215 -11.54 13.00 12.85
C VAL A 215 -12.36 14.29 12.66
N ILE A 216 -12.08 15.11 11.64
CA ILE A 216 -12.88 16.30 11.36
C ILE A 216 -14.28 15.93 10.83
N ALA A 217 -14.41 14.90 9.99
CA ALA A 217 -15.72 14.43 9.54
C ALA A 217 -16.55 13.82 10.68
N ALA A 218 -15.90 13.17 11.66
CA ALA A 218 -16.55 12.67 12.87
C ALA A 218 -16.90 13.78 13.87
N GLU A 219 -16.10 14.85 13.95
CA GLU A 219 -16.34 16.00 14.84
C GLU A 219 -17.52 16.88 14.40
N VAL A 220 -17.89 16.86 13.11
CA VAL A 220 -19.06 17.63 12.63
C VAL A 220 -20.39 16.90 12.86
N SER A 221 -20.41 15.60 13.23
CA SER A 221 -21.68 14.89 13.40
C SER A 221 -21.99 14.26 14.76
N VAL A 222 -21.05 13.82 15.61
CA VAL A 222 -21.47 13.19 16.89
C VAL A 222 -20.47 13.41 18.01
N ASN A 223 -20.92 14.22 18.96
CA ASN A 223 -20.53 14.18 20.35
C ASN A 223 -20.73 12.75 20.91
N ARG A 224 -19.70 11.87 20.85
CA ARG A 224 -19.36 10.74 21.76
C ARG A 224 -18.58 9.61 21.06
N THR A 225 -17.39 9.34 21.61
CA THR A 225 -16.61 8.08 21.69
C THR A 225 -16.10 7.39 20.39
N PRO A 226 -14.83 6.91 20.35
CA PRO A 226 -14.15 6.56 19.10
C PRO A 226 -14.29 5.08 18.72
N LEU A 227 -14.51 4.83 17.42
CA LEU A 227 -14.40 3.53 16.74
C LEU A 227 -12.97 3.31 16.22
N CYS A 228 -12.43 2.11 16.40
CA CYS A 228 -11.34 1.55 15.58
C CYS A 228 -11.91 0.36 14.78
N ILE A 229 -11.77 0.40 13.45
CA ILE A 229 -12.20 -0.63 12.49
C ILE A 229 -11.01 -1.53 12.15
N CYS A 230 -11.25 -2.84 12.08
CA CYS A 230 -10.33 -3.90 11.71
C CYS A 230 -9.83 -3.83 10.26
#